data_AF-A0A6I1R029-F1
#
_entry.id   AF-A0A6I1R029-F1
#
_cell.length_a   1.000
_cell.length_b   1.000
_cell.length_c   1.000
_cell.angle_alpha   90.00
_cell.angle_beta   90.00
_cell.angle_gamma   90.00
#
_symmetry.space_group_name_H-M   'P 1'
#
loop_
_entity.id
_entity.type
_entity.pdbx_description
1 polymer ?
#
loop_
_entity_poly.entity_id
_entity_poly.type
_entity_poly.pdbx_seq_one_letter_code
_entity_poly.pdbx_strand_id
1 'polypeptide(L)'
;MTRGSIREQRYRGAKKGEKGRLLDEMVVVTGYHRKALVRLLSGRARTKVGGAGRGRPRLYGPQVARAAKVLWYASGEVSARRLQPFVPVLLERLKAFGELAWLEAETEALLCRASASSLERLLAPARLIKRGRGLSTTRSASFLKKQIAVRTFADWDDVRPGFLEVDLVAH
;
A
#
# COMPACT_ATOMS: atom_id res chain seq x y z
N MET A 1 -26.21 -1.12 20.21
CA MET A 1 -26.87 -2.13 19.35
C MET A 1 -27.83 -1.40 18.41
N THR A 2 -27.51 -1.31 17.12
CA THR A 2 -28.28 -0.53 16.14
C THR A 2 -29.59 -1.25 15.81
N ARG A 3 -30.71 -0.50 15.71
CA ARG A 3 -32.08 -1.02 15.48
C ARG A 3 -32.22 -2.02 14.30
N GLY A 4 -31.29 -2.00 13.33
CA GLY A 4 -31.24 -2.96 12.22
C GLY A 4 -30.90 -4.40 12.64
N SER A 5 -30.04 -4.60 13.63
CA SER A 5 -29.52 -5.94 14.01
C SER A 5 -30.58 -6.83 14.67
N ILE A 6 -31.49 -6.26 15.46
CA ILE A 6 -32.59 -6.99 16.13
C ILE A 6 -33.63 -7.48 15.12
N ARG A 7 -33.93 -6.67 14.09
CA ARG A 7 -34.89 -7.02 13.03
C ARG A 7 -34.33 -8.09 12.08
N GLU A 8 -33.03 -8.06 11.81
CA GLU A 8 -32.35 -9.12 11.05
C GLU A 8 -32.43 -10.49 11.73
N GLN A 9 -32.16 -10.55 13.04
CA GLN A 9 -32.27 -11.81 13.80
C GLN A 9 -33.69 -12.36 13.81
N ARG A 10 -34.70 -11.49 14.00
CA ARG A 10 -36.12 -11.86 13.92
C ARG A 10 -36.51 -12.37 12.54
N TYR A 11 -36.09 -11.69 11.47
CA TYR A 11 -36.37 -12.13 10.11
C TYR A 11 -35.74 -13.51 9.82
N ARG A 12 -34.52 -13.78 10.30
CA ARG A 12 -33.86 -15.08 10.07
C ARG A 12 -34.57 -16.22 10.80
N GLY A 13 -35.01 -16.00 12.05
CA GLY A 13 -35.71 -17.00 12.87
C GLY A 13 -37.20 -17.18 12.56
N ALA A 14 -37.81 -16.27 11.79
CA ALA A 14 -39.25 -16.29 11.50
C ALA A 14 -39.66 -17.39 10.49
N LYS A 15 -40.91 -17.89 10.65
CA LYS A 15 -41.56 -18.81 9.70
C LYS A 15 -41.93 -18.09 8.40
N LYS A 16 -42.21 -18.84 7.31
CA LYS A 16 -42.48 -18.27 5.96
C LYS A 16 -43.57 -17.19 5.95
N GLY A 17 -44.66 -17.39 6.71
CA GLY A 17 -45.75 -16.40 6.82
C GLY A 17 -45.36 -15.13 7.59
N GLU A 18 -44.57 -15.29 8.66
CA GLU A 18 -44.09 -14.17 9.50
C GLU A 18 -43.05 -13.32 8.76
N LYS A 19 -42.19 -13.95 7.95
CA LYS A 19 -41.22 -13.26 7.07
C LYS A 19 -41.91 -12.31 6.10
N GLY A 20 -43.07 -12.71 5.56
CA GLY A 20 -43.87 -11.85 4.69
C GLY A 20 -44.29 -10.57 5.41
N ARG A 21 -44.92 -10.71 6.58
CA ARG A 21 -45.41 -9.58 7.39
C ARG A 21 -44.27 -8.63 7.81
N LEU A 22 -43.12 -9.19 8.22
CA LEU A 22 -41.94 -8.39 8.56
C LEU A 22 -41.41 -7.60 7.36
N LEU A 23 -41.44 -8.17 6.16
CA LEU A 23 -41.04 -7.45 4.94
C LEU A 23 -42.03 -6.35 4.60
N ASP A 24 -43.34 -6.59 4.73
CA ASP A 24 -44.37 -5.57 4.48
C ASP A 24 -44.20 -4.36 5.41
N GLU A 25 -44.04 -4.59 6.72
CA GLU A 25 -43.75 -3.53 7.68
C GLU A 25 -42.48 -2.76 7.31
N MET A 26 -41.43 -3.46 6.90
CA MET A 26 -40.17 -2.81 6.54
C MET A 26 -40.23 -2.03 5.23
N VAL A 27 -41.03 -2.47 4.26
CA VAL A 27 -41.27 -1.68 3.03
C VAL A 27 -41.93 -0.36 3.41
N VAL A 28 -42.94 -0.39 4.28
CA VAL A 28 -43.65 0.83 4.73
C VAL A 28 -42.72 1.76 5.53
N VAL A 29 -41.93 1.22 6.46
CA VAL A 29 -41.10 2.03 7.36
C VAL A 29 -39.84 2.58 6.67
N THR A 30 -39.23 1.82 5.75
CA THR A 30 -37.94 2.20 5.13
C THR A 30 -38.07 2.68 3.70
N GLY A 31 -39.21 2.46 3.04
CA GLY A 31 -39.40 2.74 1.61
C GLY A 31 -38.56 1.85 0.67
N TYR A 32 -37.78 0.91 1.19
CA TYR A 32 -36.98 0.03 0.36
C TYR A 32 -37.83 -1.02 -0.35
N HIS A 33 -37.46 -1.31 -1.60
CA HIS A 33 -38.11 -2.35 -2.38
C HIS A 33 -38.01 -3.72 -1.70
N ARG A 34 -39.10 -4.50 -1.68
CA ARG A 34 -39.20 -5.79 -1.00
C ARG A 34 -38.02 -6.73 -1.29
N LYS A 35 -37.60 -6.85 -2.57
CA LYS A 35 -36.44 -7.67 -2.96
C LYS A 35 -35.10 -7.16 -2.39
N ALA A 36 -34.95 -5.85 -2.18
CA ALA A 36 -33.75 -5.29 -1.56
C ALA A 36 -33.69 -5.65 -0.06
N LEU A 37 -34.82 -5.54 0.64
CA LEU A 37 -34.94 -5.97 2.04
C LEU A 37 -34.70 -7.47 2.21
N VAL A 38 -35.25 -8.31 1.33
CA VAL A 38 -34.94 -9.75 1.33
C VAL A 38 -33.43 -9.98 1.21
N ARG A 39 -32.72 -9.31 0.30
CA ARG A 39 -31.26 -9.49 0.13
C ARG A 39 -30.49 -9.05 1.37
N LEU A 40 -30.90 -7.94 1.99
CA LEU A 40 -30.28 -7.38 3.19
C LEU A 40 -30.48 -8.30 4.41
N LEU A 41 -31.73 -8.69 4.67
CA LEU A 41 -32.12 -9.42 5.89
C LEU A 41 -31.80 -10.91 5.86
N SER A 42 -31.77 -11.52 4.66
CA SER A 42 -31.48 -12.94 4.51
C SER A 42 -30.04 -13.31 4.86
N GLY A 43 -29.20 -12.34 5.26
CA GLY A 43 -27.81 -12.60 5.63
C GLY A 43 -26.94 -13.05 4.46
N ARG A 44 -27.49 -13.05 3.24
CA ARG A 44 -26.77 -13.14 1.98
C ARG A 44 -26.15 -11.78 1.64
N ALA A 45 -25.65 -11.07 2.66
CA ALA A 45 -24.48 -10.25 2.45
C ALA A 45 -23.50 -11.21 1.77
N ARG A 46 -23.12 -10.92 0.54
CA ARG A 46 -21.93 -11.52 -0.03
C ARG A 46 -20.85 -11.20 1.00
N THR A 47 -20.56 -12.12 1.91
CA THR A 47 -19.20 -12.29 2.33
C THR A 47 -18.49 -12.42 1.01
N LYS A 48 -17.87 -11.34 0.56
CA LYS A 48 -16.72 -11.44 -0.32
C LYS A 48 -15.67 -12.14 0.53
N VAL A 49 -15.91 -13.41 0.86
CA VAL A 49 -14.83 -14.37 0.92
C VAL A 49 -14.29 -14.22 -0.48
N GLY A 50 -13.19 -13.49 -0.59
CA GLY A 50 -12.45 -13.40 -1.83
C GLY A 50 -11.99 -14.82 -2.11
N GLY A 51 -12.88 -15.63 -2.70
CA GLY A 51 -12.50 -16.90 -3.26
C GLY A 51 -11.33 -16.58 -4.17
N ALA A 52 -10.21 -17.28 -3.94
CA ALA A 52 -9.00 -17.13 -4.73
C ALA A 52 -9.44 -16.99 -6.19
N GLY A 53 -9.29 -15.77 -6.73
CA GLY A 53 -9.98 -15.40 -7.96
C GLY A 53 -9.66 -16.44 -9.01
N ARG A 54 -10.68 -16.98 -9.68
CA ARG A 54 -10.52 -17.76 -10.92
C ARG A 54 -9.85 -16.83 -11.93
N GLY A 55 -8.54 -16.80 -11.90
CA GLY A 55 -7.69 -15.95 -12.71
C GLY A 55 -6.39 -16.71 -12.98
N ARG A 56 -5.69 -16.29 -14.03
CA ARG A 56 -4.41 -16.89 -14.42
C ARG A 56 -3.49 -16.95 -13.20
N PRO A 57 -2.79 -18.09 -12.96
CA PRO A 57 -1.80 -18.20 -11.90
C PRO A 57 -0.86 -17.01 -11.93
N ARG A 58 -0.57 -16.44 -10.75
CA ARG A 58 0.34 -15.30 -10.65
C ARG A 58 1.73 -15.75 -11.08
N LEU A 59 2.18 -15.24 -12.22
CA LEU A 59 3.50 -15.52 -12.77
C LEU A 59 4.63 -15.09 -11.83
N TYR A 60 4.42 -13.98 -11.12
CA TYR A 60 5.36 -13.46 -10.13
C TYR A 60 4.85 -13.84 -8.73
N GLY A 61 5.40 -14.94 -8.21
CA GLY A 61 5.04 -15.49 -6.91
C GLY A 61 5.69 -14.76 -5.71
N PRO A 62 5.45 -15.24 -4.49
CA PRO A 62 5.98 -14.64 -3.26
C PRO A 62 7.52 -14.67 -3.20
N GLN A 63 8.16 -15.71 -3.73
CA GLN A 63 9.62 -15.80 -3.81
C GLN A 63 10.21 -14.69 -4.68
N VAL A 64 9.61 -14.42 -5.85
CA VAL A 64 10.02 -13.33 -6.73
C VAL A 64 9.86 -11.97 -6.04
N ALA A 65 8.75 -11.76 -5.33
CA ALA A 65 8.54 -10.52 -4.57
C ALA A 65 9.57 -10.35 -3.44
N ARG A 66 9.93 -11.44 -2.73
CA ARG A 66 10.96 -11.42 -1.69
C ARG A 66 12.32 -11.04 -2.27
N ALA A 67 12.73 -11.68 -3.35
CA ALA A 67 13.99 -11.39 -4.02
C ALA A 67 14.05 -9.96 -4.60
N ALA A 68 12.96 -9.50 -5.24
CA ALA A 68 12.84 -8.11 -5.70
C ALA A 68 13.01 -7.10 -4.55
N LYS A 69 12.48 -7.42 -3.36
CA LYS A 69 12.62 -6.59 -2.17
C LYS A 69 14.08 -6.48 -1.71
N VAL A 70 14.83 -7.59 -1.72
CA VAL A 70 16.27 -7.59 -1.38
C VAL A 70 17.07 -6.74 -2.36
N LEU A 71 16.84 -6.93 -3.67
CA LEU A 71 17.45 -6.10 -4.72
C LEU A 71 17.17 -4.61 -4.51
N TRP A 72 15.93 -4.27 -4.20
CA TRP A 72 15.52 -2.90 -3.95
C TRP A 72 16.22 -2.30 -2.72
N TYR A 73 16.34 -3.04 -1.61
CA TYR A 73 17.11 -2.58 -0.45
C TYR A 73 18.60 -2.40 -0.75
N ALA A 74 19.22 -3.37 -1.40
CA ALA A 74 20.64 -3.30 -1.78
C ALA A 74 20.94 -2.11 -2.70
N SER A 75 19.97 -1.71 -3.51
CA SER A 75 20.08 -0.55 -4.41
C SER A 75 19.85 0.82 -3.74
N GLY A 76 19.67 0.88 -2.42
CA GLY A 76 19.31 2.13 -1.72
C GLY A 76 17.89 2.59 -2.03
N GLU A 77 17.00 1.64 -2.32
CA GLU A 77 15.57 1.86 -2.53
C GLU A 77 15.21 2.76 -3.72
N VAL A 78 16.04 2.74 -4.76
CA VAL A 78 15.75 3.50 -5.98
C VAL A 78 14.41 3.10 -6.62
N SER A 79 13.87 4.00 -7.44
CA SER A 79 12.65 3.71 -8.20
C SER A 79 12.79 2.43 -9.02
N ALA A 80 11.69 1.72 -9.25
CA ALA A 80 11.70 0.45 -10.00
C ALA A 80 12.20 0.65 -11.44
N ARG A 81 11.92 1.81 -12.04
CA ARG A 81 12.44 2.20 -13.36
C ARG A 81 13.96 2.34 -13.37
N ARG A 82 14.56 2.87 -12.29
CA ARG A 82 16.02 2.92 -12.14
C ARG A 82 16.61 1.57 -11.78
N LEU A 83 15.91 0.76 -10.98
CA LEU A 83 16.36 -0.58 -10.59
C LEU A 83 16.40 -1.55 -11.77
N GLN A 84 15.37 -1.54 -12.62
CA GLN A 84 15.15 -2.53 -13.69
C GLN A 84 16.40 -2.84 -14.55
N PRO A 85 17.14 -1.86 -15.11
CA PRO A 85 18.31 -2.17 -15.94
C PRO A 85 19.46 -2.82 -15.16
N PHE A 86 19.54 -2.61 -13.85
CA PHE A 86 20.62 -3.15 -13.01
C PHE A 86 20.24 -4.47 -12.32
N VAL A 87 19.01 -4.96 -12.49
CA VAL A 87 18.55 -6.21 -11.86
C VAL A 87 19.50 -7.38 -12.13
N PRO A 88 19.94 -7.68 -13.38
CA PRO A 88 20.82 -8.82 -13.63
C PRO A 88 22.15 -8.71 -12.89
N VAL A 89 22.79 -7.54 -12.96
CA VAL A 89 24.10 -7.29 -12.34
C VAL A 89 24.02 -7.36 -10.81
N LEU A 90 23.01 -6.72 -10.21
CA LEU A 90 22.79 -6.77 -8.76
C LEU A 90 22.49 -8.19 -8.28
N LEU A 91 21.71 -8.95 -9.05
CA LEU A 91 21.36 -10.31 -8.71
C LEU A 91 22.59 -11.23 -8.72
N GLU A 92 23.45 -11.13 -9.75
CA GLU A 92 24.70 -11.86 -9.82
C GLU A 92 25.59 -11.58 -8.60
N ARG A 93 25.78 -10.30 -8.25
CA ARG A 93 26.60 -9.90 -7.10
C ARG A 93 26.03 -10.41 -5.78
N LEU A 94 24.73 -10.25 -5.55
CA LEU A 94 24.09 -10.71 -4.32
C LEU A 94 24.06 -12.24 -4.19
N LYS A 95 24.05 -12.97 -5.32
CA LYS A 95 24.25 -14.43 -5.30
C LYS A 95 25.68 -14.78 -4.91
N ALA A 96 26.68 -14.09 -5.48
CA ALA A 96 28.09 -14.31 -5.15
C ALA A 96 28.40 -14.07 -3.67
N PHE A 97 27.72 -13.11 -3.03
CA PHE A 97 27.82 -12.85 -1.59
C PHE A 97 26.90 -13.70 -0.71
N GLY A 98 26.15 -14.65 -1.27
CA GLY A 98 25.28 -15.57 -0.52
C GLY A 98 23.90 -15.02 -0.14
N GLU A 99 23.66 -13.71 -0.23
CA GLU A 99 22.39 -13.05 0.10
C GLU A 99 21.18 -13.59 -0.68
N LEU A 100 21.42 -13.98 -1.93
CA LEU A 100 20.41 -14.53 -2.85
C LEU A 100 20.74 -15.95 -3.34
N ALA A 101 21.65 -16.68 -2.67
CA ALA A 101 22.05 -18.03 -3.09
C ALA A 101 20.90 -19.06 -3.06
N TRP A 102 19.82 -18.77 -2.33
CA TRP A 102 18.61 -19.59 -2.23
C TRP A 102 17.67 -19.45 -3.45
N LEU A 103 17.96 -18.57 -4.42
CA LEU A 103 17.11 -18.41 -5.60
C LEU A 103 17.26 -19.58 -6.57
N GLU A 104 16.11 -20.12 -6.96
CA GLU A 104 16.01 -21.02 -8.11
C GLU A 104 16.20 -20.26 -9.44
N ALA A 105 16.79 -20.94 -10.42
CA ALA A 105 17.08 -20.37 -11.74
C ALA A 105 15.82 -19.82 -12.44
N GLU A 106 14.66 -20.46 -12.23
CA GLU A 106 13.39 -19.96 -12.79
C GLU A 106 13.02 -18.60 -12.18
N THR A 107 13.12 -18.44 -10.86
CA THR A 107 12.82 -17.18 -10.15
C THR A 107 13.78 -16.06 -10.57
N GLU A 108 15.05 -16.38 -10.79
CA GLU A 108 16.03 -15.45 -11.33
C GLU A 108 15.67 -14.97 -12.74
N ALA A 109 15.33 -15.89 -13.65
CA ALA A 109 14.88 -15.55 -14.99
C ALA A 109 13.60 -14.69 -14.96
N LEU A 110 12.67 -14.96 -14.03
CA LEU A 110 11.49 -14.14 -13.78
C LEU A 110 11.85 -12.70 -13.39
N LEU A 111 12.85 -12.51 -12.53
CA LEU A 111 13.29 -11.17 -12.12
C LEU A 111 13.95 -10.41 -13.26
N CYS A 112 14.84 -11.07 -14.00
CA CYS A 112 15.55 -10.44 -15.12
C CYS A 112 14.60 -10.00 -16.24
N ARG A 113 13.51 -10.75 -16.49
CA ARG A 113 12.48 -10.37 -17.48
C ARG A 113 11.44 -9.38 -16.96
N ALA A 114 11.45 -9.07 -15.66
CA ALA A 114 10.42 -8.22 -15.07
C ALA A 114 10.52 -6.80 -15.62
N SER A 115 9.41 -6.30 -16.18
CA SER A 115 9.31 -4.91 -16.61
C SER A 115 9.31 -3.96 -15.39
N ALA A 116 9.63 -2.69 -15.62
CA ALA A 116 9.59 -1.67 -14.56
C ALA A 116 8.24 -1.64 -13.82
N SER A 117 7.11 -1.74 -14.54
CA SER A 117 5.77 -1.78 -13.94
C SER A 117 5.50 -3.06 -13.14
N SER A 118 6.10 -4.19 -13.53
CA SER A 118 6.02 -5.44 -12.77
C SER A 118 6.80 -5.34 -11.47
N LEU A 119 8.01 -4.78 -11.52
CA LEU A 119 8.81 -4.48 -10.33
C LEU A 119 8.09 -3.51 -9.40
N GLU A 120 7.42 -2.47 -9.92
CA GLU A 120 6.60 -1.57 -9.09
C GLU A 120 5.50 -2.30 -8.33
N ARG A 121 4.77 -3.19 -9.00
CA ARG A 121 3.72 -3.99 -8.36
C ARG A 121 4.29 -4.94 -7.30
N LEU A 122 5.45 -5.54 -7.55
CA LEU A 122 6.13 -6.41 -6.59
C LEU A 122 6.63 -5.65 -5.36
N LEU A 123 7.09 -4.42 -5.55
CA LEU A 123 7.63 -3.57 -4.48
C LEU A 123 6.56 -2.76 -3.76
N ALA A 124 5.35 -2.62 -4.30
CA ALA A 124 4.28 -1.81 -3.70
C ALA A 124 3.98 -2.18 -2.23
N PRO A 125 3.87 -3.47 -1.84
CA PRO A 125 3.68 -3.83 -0.43
C PRO A 125 4.86 -3.42 0.45
N ALA A 126 6.10 -3.59 -0.03
CA ALA A 126 7.30 -3.21 0.71
C ALA A 126 7.37 -1.70 0.97
N ARG A 127 7.01 -0.90 -0.04
CA ARG A 127 6.95 0.57 0.07
C ARG A 127 5.87 1.05 1.03
N LEU A 128 4.73 0.35 1.10
CA LEU A 128 3.66 0.71 2.03
C LEU A 128 4.10 0.55 3.49
N ILE A 129 4.85 -0.51 3.79
CA ILE A 129 5.42 -0.73 5.13
C ILE A 129 6.44 0.37 5.48
N LYS A 130 7.26 0.79 4.51
CA LYS A 130 8.27 1.84 4.74
C LYS A 130 7.72 3.28 4.72
N ARG A 131 6.47 3.50 4.29
CA ARG A 131 5.79 4.81 4.32
C ARG A 131 5.49 5.33 5.74
N GLY A 132 6.25 4.92 6.75
CA GLY A 132 6.45 5.75 7.93
C GLY A 132 6.96 7.12 7.49
N ARG A 133 6.64 8.17 8.27
CA ARG A 133 7.21 9.51 8.05
C ARG A 133 8.73 9.35 7.87
N GLY A 134 9.31 10.04 6.89
CA GLY A 134 10.75 9.97 6.65
C GLY A 134 11.55 10.23 7.93
N LEU A 135 12.85 9.90 7.92
CA LEU A 135 13.79 10.27 8.98
C LEU A 135 13.91 11.80 9.00
N SER A 136 12.91 12.48 9.56
CA SER A 136 12.94 13.89 9.86
C SER A 136 13.49 13.99 11.27
N THR A 137 14.79 14.28 11.38
CA THR A 137 15.41 14.62 12.67
C THR A 137 14.89 15.96 13.19
N THR A 138 14.31 16.77 12.30
CA THR A 138 13.73 18.07 12.61
C THR A 138 12.21 17.99 12.72
N ARG A 139 11.63 18.72 13.68
CA ARG A 139 10.19 19.05 13.67
C ARG A 139 10.02 20.31 12.84
N SER A 140 9.00 20.35 11.97
CA SER A 140 8.73 21.57 11.20
C SER A 140 8.30 22.70 12.14
N ALA A 141 9.21 23.62 12.46
CA ALA A 141 8.86 24.87 13.09
C ALA A 141 8.39 25.87 12.02
N SER A 142 7.15 25.71 11.57
CA SER A 142 6.52 26.56 10.54
C SER A 142 6.56 28.05 10.90
N PHE A 143 6.62 28.36 12.20
CA PHE A 143 6.80 29.72 12.73
C PHE A 143 8.22 30.26 12.53
N LEU A 144 9.27 29.48 12.86
CA LEU A 144 10.67 29.92 12.71
C LEU A 144 11.04 30.22 11.25
N LYS A 145 10.49 29.46 10.28
CA LYS A 145 10.73 29.71 8.85
C LYS A 145 10.34 31.12 8.38
N LYS A 146 9.42 31.80 9.09
CA LYS A 146 9.01 33.18 8.78
C LYS A 146 9.87 34.24 9.48
N GLN A 147 10.65 33.84 10.49
CA GLN A 147 11.50 34.74 11.27
C GLN A 147 12.95 34.77 10.77
N ILE A 148 13.38 33.71 10.09
CA ILE A 148 14.70 33.63 9.46
C ILE A 148 14.54 34.05 7.99
N ALA A 149 15.02 35.24 7.64
CA ALA A 149 15.03 35.68 6.25
C ALA A 149 15.95 34.76 5.44
N VAL A 150 15.40 34.09 4.43
CA VAL A 150 16.20 33.33 3.46
C VAL A 150 16.94 34.34 2.60
N ARG A 151 18.25 34.48 2.81
CA ARG A 151 19.09 35.30 1.94
C ARG A 151 19.28 34.57 0.63
N THR A 152 19.02 35.25 -0.47
CA THR A 152 19.27 34.73 -1.81
C THR A 152 20.63 35.22 -2.30
N PHE A 153 21.12 34.67 -3.42
CA PHE A 153 22.40 35.07 -4.02
C PHE A 153 22.55 36.58 -4.25
N ALA A 154 21.44 37.32 -4.42
CA ALA A 154 21.43 38.76 -4.61
C ALA A 154 21.57 39.57 -3.31
N ASP A 155 21.34 38.95 -2.15
CA ASP A 155 21.37 39.58 -0.82
C ASP A 155 22.75 39.44 -0.13
N TRP A 156 23.72 38.85 -0.83
CA TRP A 156 25.09 38.64 -0.33
C TRP A 156 25.94 39.88 -0.57
N ASP A 157 26.19 40.64 0.49
CA ASP A 157 27.19 41.72 0.53
C ASP A 157 28.38 41.27 1.40
N ASP A 158 29.11 40.27 0.88
CA ASP A 158 30.22 39.55 1.54
C ASP A 158 31.53 40.37 1.65
N VAL A 159 31.42 41.67 1.93
CA VAL A 159 32.57 42.58 2.01
C VAL A 159 33.08 42.73 3.45
N ARG A 160 32.37 42.19 4.46
CA ARG A 160 32.74 42.30 5.88
C ARG A 160 33.03 40.93 6.52
N PRO A 161 34.25 40.69 7.01
CA PRO A 161 34.58 39.50 7.79
C PRO A 161 33.67 39.37 9.03
N GLY A 162 33.15 38.17 9.30
CA GLY A 162 32.42 37.86 10.54
C GLY A 162 31.08 37.14 10.39
N PHE A 163 30.60 36.91 9.17
CA PHE A 163 29.36 36.15 8.91
C PHE A 163 29.66 34.76 8.33
N LEU A 164 28.95 33.75 8.82
CA LEU A 164 29.01 32.36 8.34
C LEU A 164 27.59 31.78 8.39
N GLU A 165 27.11 31.26 7.27
CA GLU A 165 25.88 30.46 7.20
C GLU A 165 26.26 28.99 7.04
N VAL A 166 25.62 28.09 7.82
CA VAL A 166 25.90 26.66 7.81
C VAL A 166 24.61 25.91 7.55
N ASP A 167 24.55 25.18 6.43
CA ASP A 167 23.44 24.26 6.14
C ASP A 167 23.74 22.89 6.76
N LEU A 168 22.82 22.37 7.57
CA LEU A 168 22.95 21.08 8.24
C LEU A 168 22.08 20.04 7.54
N VAL A 169 22.72 19.06 6.92
CA VAL A 169 22.03 17.92 6.31
C VAL A 169 21.93 16.79 7.33
N ALA A 170 20.71 16.28 7.54
CA ALA A 170 20.50 15.06 8.32
C ALA A 170 20.80 13.84 7.43
N HIS A 171 21.74 13.00 7.85
CA HIS A 171 22.11 11.73 7.20
C HIS A 171 21.37 10.54 7.83
#